data_AF-A0A529YXJ6-F1
#
_entry.id   AF-A0A529YXJ6-F1
#
_cell.length_a   1.000
_cell.length_b   1.000
_cell.length_c   1.000
_cell.angle_alpha   90.00
_cell.angle_beta   90.00
_cell.angle_gamma   90.00
#
_symmetry.space_group_name_H-M   'P 1'
#
loop_
_entity.id
_entity.type
_entity.pdbx_description
1 polymer ?
#
loop_
_entity_poly.entity_id
_entity_poly.type
_entity_poly.pdbx_seq_one_letter_code
_entity_poly.pdbx_strand_id
1 'polypeptide(L)' 'VDTDSVKEVASWITPVPGGVGPLTVAILLRNTMVALNRQRALYRATYGVADQLAAE' A
#
# COMPACT_ATOMS: atom_id res chain seq x y z
N VAL A 1 13.79 2.43 20.93
CA VAL A 1 14.20 3.77 21.36
C VAL A 1 13.46 4.05 22.64
N ASP A 2 14.16 4.52 23.67
CA ASP A 2 13.50 5.06 24.85
C ASP A 2 12.97 6.45 24.50
N THR A 3 11.65 6.58 24.49
CA THR A 3 10.95 7.81 24.08
C THR A 3 11.27 8.98 25.00
N ASP A 4 11.46 8.73 26.29
CA ASP A 4 11.67 9.78 27.28
C ASP A 4 13.05 10.42 27.18
N SER A 5 14.08 9.65 26.84
CA SER A 5 15.43 10.20 26.65
C SER A 5 15.60 11.03 25.38
N VAL A 6 14.71 10.91 24.39
CA VAL A 6 14.85 11.60 23.09
C VAL A 6 13.81 12.68 22.83
N LYS A 7 12.79 12.83 23.69
CA LYS A 7 11.67 13.77 23.49
C LYS A 7 12.06 15.24 23.38
N GLU A 8 13.14 15.64 24.05
CA GLU A 8 13.62 17.04 24.05
C GLU A 8 14.49 17.37 22.82
N VAL A 9 14.97 16.35 22.10
CA VAL A 9 15.85 16.52 20.93
C VAL A 9 15.09 16.31 19.63
N ALA A 10 14.19 15.33 19.59
CA ALA A 10 13.46 14.99 18.39
C ALA A 10 12.34 16.00 18.12
N SER A 11 12.28 16.55 16.90
CA SER A 11 11.16 17.42 16.48
C SER A 11 9.84 16.67 16.35
N TRP A 12 9.90 15.35 16.08
CA TRP A 12 8.74 14.46 15.96
C TRP A 12 9.10 13.05 16.43
N ILE A 13 8.16 12.39 17.12
CA ILE A 13 8.30 11.00 17.57
C ILE A 13 7.02 10.24 17.24
N THR A 14 7.16 9.05 16.64
CA THR A 14 6.04 8.15 16.40
C THR A 14 5.77 7.31 17.66
N PRO A 15 4.52 7.24 18.15
CA PRO A 15 4.22 6.53 19.39
C PRO A 15 4.38 5.02 19.25
N VAL A 16 4.66 4.36 20.36
CA VAL A 16 4.66 2.89 20.48
C VAL A 16 3.77 2.51 21.66
N PRO A 17 2.69 1.74 21.46
CA PRO A 17 2.15 1.27 20.19
C PRO A 17 1.48 2.39 19.36
N GLY A 18 1.13 2.09 18.10
CA GLY A 18 0.30 2.97 17.26
C GLY A 18 1.03 3.79 16.18
N GLY A 19 2.36 3.78 16.16
CA GLY A 19 3.15 4.44 15.12
C GLY A 19 3.26 3.63 13.84
N VAL A 20 4.43 3.05 13.59
CA VAL A 20 4.75 2.42 12.30
C VAL A 20 3.99 1.10 12.08
N GLY A 21 3.61 0.39 13.14
CA GLY A 21 2.94 -0.92 13.05
C GLY A 21 1.66 -0.91 12.19
N PRO A 22 0.64 -0.09 12.54
CA PRO A 22 -0.55 0.06 11.71
C PRO A 22 -0.26 0.58 10.30
N LEU A 23 0.72 1.47 10.15
CA LEU A 23 1.12 2.00 8.85
C LEU A 23 1.69 0.90 7.93
N THR A 24 2.47 -0.04 8.46
CA THR A 24 3.00 -1.17 7.70
C THR A 24 1.87 -1.99 7.04
N VAL A 25 0.80 -2.27 7.79
CA VAL A 25 -0.37 -2.99 7.27
C VAL A 25 -1.07 -2.17 6.18
N ALA A 26 -1.30 -0.88 6.43
CA ALA A 26 -1.94 0.01 5.46
C ALA A 26 -1.14 0.12 4.15
N ILE A 27 0.18 0.24 4.23
CA ILE A 27 1.05 0.35 3.07
C ILE A 27 1.12 -0.97 2.29
N LEU A 28 1.12 -2.11 2.97
CA LEU A 28 1.01 -3.41 2.30
C LEU A 28 -0.27 -3.49 1.46
N LEU A 29 -1.43 -3.17 2.04
CA LEU A 29 -2.70 -3.20 1.33
C LEU A 29 -2.73 -2.21 0.15
N ARG A 30 -2.21 -0.99 0.36
CA ARG A 30 -2.09 0.00 -0.71
C ARG A 30 -1.25 -0.53 -1.87
N ASN A 31 -0.11 -1.17 -1.57
CA ASN A 31 0.77 -1.71 -2.60
C ASN A 31 0.13 -2.90 -3.33
N THR A 32 -0.62 -3.75 -2.64
CA THR A 32 -1.41 -4.82 -3.24
C THR A 32 -2.42 -4.27 -4.26
N MET A 33 -3.14 -3.19 -3.91
CA MET A 33 -4.09 -2.55 -4.84
C MET A 33 -3.40 -1.94 -6.06
N VAL A 34 -2.23 -1.31 -5.86
CA VAL A 34 -1.41 -0.78 -6.97
C VAL A 34 -0.95 -1.91 -7.90
N ALA A 35 -0.48 -3.03 -7.34
CA ALA A 35 -0.05 -4.18 -8.11
C ALA A 35 -1.21 -4.80 -8.91
N LEU A 36 -2.38 -4.97 -8.28
CA LEU A 36 -3.59 -5.46 -8.95
C LEU A 36 -3.97 -4.59 -10.15
N ASN A 37 -4.00 -3.27 -9.98
CA ASN A 37 -4.34 -2.35 -11.07
C ASN A 37 -3.36 -2.45 -12.24
N ARG A 38 -2.06 -2.59 -11.96
CA ARG A 38 -1.02 -2.80 -12.98
C ARG A 38 -1.21 -4.15 -13.70
N GLN A 39 -1.46 -5.21 -12.96
CA GLN A 39 -1.69 -6.55 -13.53
C GLN A 39 -2.94 -6.57 -14.40
N ARG A 40 -4.03 -5.92 -13.95
CA ARG A 40 -5.28 -5.80 -14.71
C ARG A 40 -5.10 -5.01 -16.01
N ALA A 41 -4.33 -3.92 -15.96
CA ALA A 41 -4.02 -3.14 -17.15
C ALA A 41 -3.25 -3.96 -18.19
N LEU A 42 -2.23 -4.72 -17.75
CA LEU A 42 -1.50 -5.63 -18.63
C LEU A 42 -2.41 -6.71 -19.21
N TYR A 43 -3.21 -7.38 -18.38
CA TYR A 43 -4.11 -8.44 -18.85
C TYR A 43 -5.08 -7.93 -19.92
N ARG A 44 -5.67 -6.74 -19.71
CA ARG A 44 -6.55 -6.10 -20.70
C ARG A 44 -5.82 -5.74 -22.00
N ALA A 45 -4.60 -5.22 -21.92
CA ALA A 45 -3.82 -4.90 -23.11
C ALA A 45 -3.44 -6.15 -23.91
N THR A 46 -3.13 -7.26 -23.23
CA THR A 46 -2.68 -8.51 -23.87
C THR A 46 -3.83 -9.40 -24.34
N TYR A 47 -4.94 -9.46 -23.60
CA TYR A 47 -6.02 -10.43 -23.81
C TYR A 47 -7.42 -9.80 -23.94
N GLY A 48 -7.53 -8.46 -23.89
CA GLY A 48 -8.80 -7.73 -23.88
C GLY A 48 -9.67 -7.85 -25.15
N VAL A 49 -9.24 -8.60 -26.16
CA VAL A 49 -10.11 -9.01 -27.29
C VAL A 49 -11.21 -9.97 -26.81
N ALA A 50 -11.02 -10.69 -25.70
CA ALA A 50 -12.04 -11.58 -25.13
C ALA A 50 -13.24 -10.84 -24.51
N ASP A 51 -13.09 -9.58 -24.07
CA ASP A 51 -14.20 -8.76 -23.54
C ASP A 51 -15.19 -8.35 -24.65
N GLN A 52 -14.79 -8.36 -25.94
CA GLN A 52 -15.69 -8.09 -27.06
C GLN A 52 -16.51 -9.31 -27.49
N LEU A 53 -16.02 -10.54 -27.26
CA LEU A 53 -16.69 -11.80 -27.63
C LEU A 53 -17.70 -12.29 -26.58
N ALA A 54 -17.64 -11.78 -25.36
CA ALA A 54 -18.61 -12.10 -24.30
C ALA A 54 -19.78 -11.11 -24.23
N ALA A 55 -19.76 -10.05 -25.05
CA ALA A 55 -20.78 -9.01 -25.13
C ALA A 55 -21.67 -9.09 -26.39
N GLU A 56 -21.45 -10.10 -27.24
CA GLU A 56 -22.38 -10.57 -28.29
C GLU A 56 -23.03 -11.88 -27.85
#